data_AF-A0A6D2WIB7-F1
#
_entry.id   AF-A0A6D2WIB7-F1
#
_cell.length_a   1.000
_cell.length_b   1.000
_cell.length_c   1.000
_cell.angle_alpha   90.00
_cell.angle_beta   90.00
_cell.angle_gamma   90.00
#
_symmetry.space_group_name_H-M   'P 1'
#
loop_
_entity.id
_entity.type
_entity.pdbx_description
1 polymer ?
#
loop_
_entity_poly.entity_id
_entity_poly.type
_entity_poly.pdbx_seq_one_letter_code
_entity_poly.pdbx_strand_id
1 'polypeptide(L)'
;MEEERGSALAAESALEKNVAELTVMDVYDIASLVGHEFERVIDQHGCEAIARLMPKVVRVLEILEVLVSRHHVAPELDELRLELDRLRMERMDRIEKERKHQKELELVEDVWRGEAQDLLSQIAQLQEENKQLMTNLSHKDVNFSEEEFQKHEGMSERERQVMKKLKEVVDKQRDEIRAKDRELGLKNEDVEALQQQQTRLMKINHDLRHRVTVVEAQGKALIEQKVELEADLQTKEQEMGSLRAELGKLRERLQGEHSQNGEEEPETEPVGEESISDAEKVAMDLKDPNRPRFTLQELRDVLHERNELKSKVFLLQEELAYYKSEEMEEENRISQPPPIAHPRTSPQPESGIKRLFSFFSRDKKRLANTQRNVHIQESFGQWANTHRDDGYTEQGQEALQHL
;
A
#
# COMPACT_ATOMS: atom_id res chain seq x y z
N MET A 1 32.37 28.73 1.54
CA MET A 1 32.90 29.11 0.21
C MET A 1 32.99 27.93 -0.77
N GLU A 2 33.30 26.69 -0.35
CA GLU A 2 33.25 25.54 -1.28
C GLU A 2 31.82 24.95 -1.44
N GLU A 3 31.00 24.89 -0.39
CA GLU A 3 29.59 24.43 -0.48
C GLU A 3 28.69 25.36 -1.32
N GLU A 4 28.81 26.68 -1.18
CA GLU A 4 28.07 27.65 -2.00
C GLU A 4 28.40 27.54 -3.49
N ARG A 5 29.66 27.23 -3.84
CA ARG A 5 30.06 27.00 -5.24
C ARG A 5 29.47 25.71 -5.80
N GLY A 6 29.39 24.65 -5.00
CA GLY A 6 28.77 23.38 -5.40
C GLY A 6 27.26 23.52 -5.61
N SER A 7 26.57 24.26 -4.74
CA SER A 7 25.14 24.53 -4.86
C SER A 7 24.79 25.43 -6.04
N ALA A 8 25.62 26.44 -6.35
CA ALA A 8 25.42 27.31 -7.50
C ALA A 8 25.59 26.57 -8.83
N LEU A 9 26.58 25.67 -8.93
CA LEU A 9 26.81 24.84 -10.13
C LEU A 9 25.68 23.82 -10.35
N ALA A 10 25.17 23.21 -9.29
CA ALA A 10 24.04 22.28 -9.38
C ALA A 10 22.75 22.99 -9.84
N ALA A 11 22.52 24.21 -9.37
CA ALA A 11 21.35 24.98 -9.75
C ALA A 11 21.46 25.61 -11.16
N GLU A 12 22.66 26.02 -11.59
CA GLU A 12 22.91 26.45 -12.98
C GLU A 12 22.63 25.30 -13.96
N SER A 13 22.99 24.08 -13.58
CA SER A 13 22.67 22.87 -14.33
C SER A 13 21.16 22.62 -14.44
N ALA A 14 20.34 23.01 -13.44
CA ALA A 14 18.89 22.85 -13.48
C ALA A 14 18.19 23.72 -14.54
N LEU A 15 18.75 24.89 -14.86
CA LEU A 15 18.25 25.78 -15.93
C LEU A 15 18.55 25.26 -17.34
N GLU A 16 19.58 24.42 -17.49
CA GLU A 16 19.98 23.82 -18.76
C GLU A 16 19.24 22.50 -19.07
N LYS A 17 18.49 21.96 -18.10
CA LYS A 17 17.71 20.73 -18.27
C LYS A 17 16.56 20.92 -19.24
N ASN A 18 16.20 19.84 -19.94
CA ASN A 18 15.01 19.82 -20.77
C ASN A 18 13.76 20.00 -19.91
N VAL A 19 12.79 20.79 -20.39
CA VAL A 19 11.54 21.07 -19.67
C VAL A 19 10.77 19.79 -19.32
N ALA A 20 10.87 18.74 -20.16
CA ALA A 20 10.23 17.45 -19.93
C ALA A 20 10.89 16.62 -18.81
N GLU A 21 12.13 16.94 -18.43
CA GLU A 21 12.92 16.20 -17.45
C GLU A 21 13.06 16.96 -16.11
N LEU A 22 12.47 18.16 -16.03
CA LEU A 22 12.44 18.93 -14.79
C LEU A 22 11.74 18.13 -13.69
N THR A 23 12.38 18.08 -12.53
CA THR A 23 11.81 17.54 -11.30
C THR A 23 11.39 18.68 -10.37
N VAL A 24 10.58 18.35 -9.35
CA VAL A 24 10.20 19.33 -8.33
C VAL A 24 11.43 19.93 -7.64
N MET A 25 12.49 19.14 -7.45
CA MET A 25 13.74 19.58 -6.86
C MET A 25 14.47 20.61 -7.74
N ASP A 26 14.45 20.42 -9.06
CA ASP A 26 15.00 21.39 -10.01
C ASP A 26 14.28 22.74 -9.94
N VAL A 27 12.96 22.74 -9.70
CA VAL A 27 12.19 23.99 -9.51
C VAL A 27 12.62 24.72 -8.22
N TYR A 28 12.96 23.99 -7.16
CA TYR A 28 13.51 24.55 -5.93
C TYR A 28 14.92 25.13 -6.14
N ASP A 29 15.76 24.46 -6.92
CA ASP A 29 17.11 24.94 -7.27
C ASP A 29 17.04 26.21 -8.13
N ILE A 30 16.16 26.25 -9.12
CA ILE A 30 15.88 27.44 -9.94
C ILE A 30 15.35 28.59 -9.07
N ALA A 31 14.43 28.30 -8.14
CA ALA A 31 13.90 29.30 -7.20
C ALA A 31 15.01 29.89 -6.32
N SER A 32 15.96 29.05 -5.89
CA SER A 32 17.13 29.49 -5.13
C SER A 32 18.00 30.46 -5.94
N LEU A 33 18.35 30.12 -7.19
CA LEU A 33 19.13 31.02 -8.06
C LEU A 33 18.45 32.37 -8.30
N VAL A 34 17.16 32.33 -8.60
CA VAL A 34 16.34 33.54 -8.80
C VAL A 34 16.32 34.38 -7.51
N GLY A 35 16.28 33.74 -6.34
CA GLY A 35 16.43 34.39 -5.04
C GLY A 35 17.77 35.12 -4.88
N HIS A 36 18.89 34.48 -5.22
CA HIS A 36 20.23 35.08 -5.13
C HIS A 36 20.42 36.25 -6.11
N GLU A 37 19.82 36.20 -7.31
CA GLU A 37 19.81 37.33 -8.23
C GLU A 37 18.98 38.51 -7.69
N PHE A 38 17.84 38.21 -7.06
CA PHE A 38 17.06 39.24 -6.40
C PHE A 38 17.78 39.86 -5.20
N GLU A 39 18.50 39.08 -4.40
CA GLU A 39 19.38 39.58 -3.34
C GLU A 39 20.40 40.59 -3.89
N ARG A 40 21.14 40.21 -4.94
CA ARG A 40 22.13 41.10 -5.56
C ARG A 40 21.55 42.43 -6.04
N VAL A 41 20.36 42.39 -6.64
CA VAL A 41 19.69 43.61 -7.12
C VAL A 41 19.15 44.44 -5.94
N ILE A 42 18.64 43.79 -4.89
CA ILE A 42 18.20 44.46 -3.66
C ILE A 42 19.39 45.19 -3.00
N ASP A 43 20.55 44.55 -2.92
CA ASP A 43 21.75 45.13 -2.32
C ASP A 43 22.25 46.37 -3.07
N GLN A 44 22.10 46.39 -4.40
CA GLN A 44 22.59 47.48 -5.23
C GLN A 44 21.57 48.61 -5.46
N HIS A 45 20.27 48.29 -5.54
CA HIS A 45 19.22 49.21 -5.99
C HIS A 45 18.08 49.38 -4.96
N GLY A 46 18.15 48.69 -3.83
CA GLY A 46 17.13 48.70 -2.77
C GLY A 46 15.91 47.82 -3.07
N CYS A 47 15.18 47.44 -2.01
CA CYS A 47 14.05 46.51 -2.09
C CYS A 47 12.90 46.97 -2.99
N GLU A 48 12.76 48.27 -3.22
CA GLU A 48 11.68 48.83 -4.03
C GLU A 48 11.77 48.44 -5.52
N ALA A 49 12.98 48.20 -6.02
CA ALA A 49 13.23 47.83 -7.41
C ALA A 49 12.55 46.49 -7.80
N ILE A 50 12.47 45.53 -6.88
CA ILE A 50 11.92 44.19 -7.15
C ILE A 50 10.58 43.94 -6.43
N ALA A 51 10.16 44.81 -5.52
CA ALA A 51 8.97 44.60 -4.68
C ALA A 51 7.67 44.25 -5.44
N ARG A 52 7.51 44.72 -6.69
CA ARG A 52 6.34 44.39 -7.54
C ARG A 52 6.54 43.15 -8.43
N LEU A 53 7.79 42.79 -8.71
CA LEU A 53 8.16 41.65 -9.54
C LEU A 53 8.20 40.34 -8.74
N MET A 54 8.72 40.40 -7.50
CA MET A 54 8.88 39.26 -6.60
C MET A 54 7.63 38.36 -6.52
N PRO A 55 6.41 38.88 -6.23
CA PRO A 55 5.24 38.03 -6.07
C PRO A 55 4.80 37.35 -7.39
N LYS A 56 5.09 37.99 -8.53
CA LYS A 56 4.79 37.42 -9.85
C LYS A 56 5.73 36.26 -10.17
N VAL A 57 7.01 36.40 -9.85
CA VAL A 57 8.01 35.35 -10.07
C VAL A 57 7.78 34.16 -9.13
N VAL A 58 7.46 34.42 -7.86
CA VAL A 58 7.00 33.38 -6.94
C VAL A 58 5.79 32.63 -7.53
N ARG A 59 4.79 33.34 -8.04
CA ARG A 59 3.61 32.72 -8.65
C ARG A 59 3.94 31.86 -9.86
N VAL A 60 4.88 32.28 -10.71
CA VAL A 60 5.32 31.49 -11.87
C VAL A 60 6.03 30.21 -11.43
N LEU A 61 6.89 30.29 -10.42
CA LEU A 61 7.60 29.14 -9.86
C LEU A 61 6.63 28.16 -9.16
N GLU A 62 5.60 28.66 -8.47
CA GLU A 62 4.51 27.82 -7.93
C GLU A 62 3.75 27.06 -9.02
N ILE A 63 3.42 27.74 -10.14
CA ILE A 63 2.75 27.10 -11.26
C ILE A 63 3.64 26.02 -11.88
N LEU A 64 4.94 26.30 -12.01
CA LEU A 64 5.92 25.35 -12.53
C LEU A 64 6.04 24.12 -11.63
N GLU A 65 6.13 24.30 -10.31
CA GLU A 65 6.15 23.22 -9.32
C GLU A 65 4.94 22.28 -9.49
N VAL A 66 3.74 22.83 -9.63
CA VAL A 66 2.51 22.05 -9.80
C VAL A 66 2.50 21.30 -11.14
N LEU A 67 2.94 21.92 -12.23
CA LEU A 67 2.98 21.30 -13.55
C LEU A 67 3.97 20.13 -13.59
N VAL A 68 5.15 20.33 -13.03
CA VAL A 68 6.20 19.29 -12.92
C VAL A 68 5.75 18.15 -12.02
N SER A 69 5.14 18.46 -10.86
CA SER A 69 4.59 17.45 -9.95
C SER A 69 3.54 16.57 -10.62
N ARG A 70 2.64 17.17 -11.42
CA ARG A 70 1.60 16.43 -12.14
C ARG A 70 2.15 15.57 -13.26
N HIS A 71 3.24 16.01 -13.92
CA HIS A 71 3.84 15.24 -15.00
C HIS A 71 4.43 13.91 -14.49
N HIS A 72 4.98 13.90 -13.27
CA HIS A 72 5.51 12.69 -12.64
C HIS A 72 4.42 11.67 -12.24
N VAL A 73 3.20 12.13 -11.98
CA VAL A 73 2.05 11.25 -11.62
C VAL A 73 1.39 10.62 -12.86
N ALA A 74 1.58 11.20 -14.05
CA ALA A 74 1.02 10.66 -15.30
C ALA A 74 1.46 9.20 -15.63
N PRO A 75 2.75 8.82 -15.55
CA PRO A 75 3.16 7.44 -15.83
C PRO A 75 2.58 6.42 -14.84
N GLU A 76 2.50 6.74 -13.55
CA GLU A 76 1.87 5.86 -12.54
C GLU A 76 0.39 5.61 -12.86
N LEU A 77 -0.32 6.64 -13.34
CA LEU A 77 -1.71 6.53 -13.74
C LEU A 77 -1.89 5.66 -14.99
N ASP A 78 -0.96 5.71 -15.93
CA ASP A 78 -0.98 4.84 -17.11
C ASP A 78 -0.60 3.39 -16.77
N GLU A 79 0.33 3.17 -15.84
CA GLU A 79 0.62 1.83 -15.29
C GLU A 79 -0.60 1.22 -14.59
N LEU A 80 -1.27 2.00 -13.73
CA LEU A 80 -2.51 1.58 -13.06
C LEU A 80 -3.64 1.26 -14.06
N ARG A 81 -3.72 2.00 -15.18
CA ARG A 81 -4.68 1.70 -16.25
C ARG A 81 -4.37 0.38 -16.94
N LEU A 82 -3.10 0.13 -17.27
CA LEU A 82 -2.68 -1.14 -17.88
C LEU A 82 -2.96 -2.32 -16.93
N GLU A 83 -2.68 -2.16 -15.63
CA GLU A 83 -2.96 -3.20 -14.64
C GLU A 83 -4.47 -3.44 -14.47
N LEU A 84 -5.29 -2.39 -14.51
CA LEU A 84 -6.75 -2.53 -14.51
C LEU A 84 -7.25 -3.32 -15.74
N ASP A 85 -6.73 -3.04 -16.93
CA ASP A 85 -7.11 -3.76 -18.15
C ASP A 85 -6.62 -5.20 -18.13
N ARG A 86 -5.42 -5.46 -17.60
CA ARG A 86 -4.90 -6.82 -17.34
C ARG A 86 -5.84 -7.61 -16.42
N LEU A 87 -6.22 -7.03 -15.28
CA LEU A 87 -7.12 -7.65 -14.30
C LEU A 87 -8.53 -7.90 -14.87
N ARG A 88 -9.02 -7.01 -15.74
CA ARG A 88 -10.29 -7.21 -16.45
C ARG A 88 -10.24 -8.41 -17.39
N MET A 89 -9.16 -8.55 -18.15
CA MET A 89 -8.96 -9.72 -19.03
C MET A 89 -8.85 -11.01 -18.23
N GLU A 90 -8.06 -11.02 -17.14
CA GLU A 90 -7.95 -12.19 -16.27
C GLU A 90 -9.30 -12.58 -15.65
N ARG A 91 -10.11 -11.61 -15.23
CA ARG A 91 -11.46 -11.86 -14.71
C ARG A 91 -12.35 -12.47 -15.78
N MET A 92 -12.35 -11.93 -17.00
CA MET A 92 -13.12 -12.45 -18.11
C MET A 92 -12.72 -13.89 -18.46
N ASP A 93 -11.42 -14.18 -18.50
CA ASP A 93 -10.88 -15.51 -18.77
C ASP A 93 -11.28 -16.53 -17.68
N ARG A 94 -11.28 -16.12 -16.40
CA ARG A 94 -11.74 -16.97 -15.30
C ARG A 94 -13.22 -17.31 -15.44
N ILE A 95 -14.06 -16.31 -15.67
CA ILE A 95 -15.51 -16.51 -15.89
C ILE A 95 -15.76 -17.42 -17.09
N GLU A 96 -15.01 -17.25 -18.18
CA GLU A 96 -15.19 -18.12 -19.35
C GLU A 96 -14.74 -19.57 -19.07
N LYS A 97 -13.65 -19.77 -18.34
CA LYS A 97 -13.19 -21.10 -17.92
C LYS A 97 -14.22 -21.78 -17.02
N GLU A 98 -14.75 -21.08 -16.02
CA GLU A 98 -15.82 -21.57 -15.15
C GLU A 98 -17.06 -21.94 -15.96
N ARG A 99 -17.47 -21.08 -16.90
CA ARG A 99 -18.59 -21.36 -17.82
C ARG A 99 -18.35 -22.58 -18.70
N LYS A 100 -17.11 -22.84 -19.14
CA LYS A 100 -16.75 -24.02 -19.93
C LYS A 100 -16.79 -25.28 -19.06
N HIS A 101 -16.19 -25.22 -17.88
CA HIS A 101 -16.19 -26.31 -16.92
C HIS A 101 -17.61 -26.70 -16.47
N GLN A 102 -18.47 -25.71 -16.21
CA GLN A 102 -19.88 -25.94 -15.87
C GLN A 102 -20.62 -26.72 -16.98
N LYS A 103 -20.41 -26.36 -18.25
CA LYS A 103 -21.00 -27.08 -19.38
C LYS A 103 -20.46 -28.49 -19.54
N GLU A 104 -19.17 -28.70 -19.28
CA GLU A 104 -18.57 -30.04 -19.29
C GLU A 104 -19.17 -30.90 -18.17
N LEU A 105 -19.40 -30.34 -16.98
CA LEU A 105 -20.02 -31.04 -15.87
C LEU A 105 -21.48 -31.42 -16.19
N GLU A 106 -22.26 -30.48 -16.74
CA GLU A 106 -23.63 -30.74 -17.20
C GLU A 106 -23.66 -31.88 -18.24
N LEU A 107 -22.74 -31.87 -19.20
CA LEU A 107 -22.64 -32.94 -20.19
C LEU A 107 -22.32 -34.31 -19.57
N VAL A 108 -21.42 -34.34 -18.58
CA VAL A 108 -21.07 -35.57 -17.86
C VAL A 108 -22.26 -36.07 -17.04
N GLU A 109 -23.00 -35.18 -16.39
CA GLU A 109 -24.22 -35.53 -15.66
C GLU A 109 -25.30 -36.10 -16.58
N ASP A 110 -25.50 -35.51 -17.76
CA ASP A 110 -26.47 -36.00 -18.75
C ASP A 110 -26.11 -37.39 -19.27
N VAL A 111 -24.84 -37.63 -19.59
CA VAL A 111 -24.35 -38.95 -19.99
C VAL A 111 -24.56 -39.96 -18.87
N TRP A 112 -24.22 -39.60 -17.63
CA TRP A 112 -24.37 -40.48 -16.47
C TRP A 112 -25.85 -40.82 -16.19
N ARG A 113 -26.75 -39.85 -16.33
CA ARG A 113 -28.21 -40.08 -16.24
C ARG A 113 -28.69 -41.03 -17.32
N GLY A 114 -28.21 -40.88 -18.55
CA GLY A 114 -28.51 -41.79 -19.67
C GLY A 114 -28.06 -43.22 -19.36
N GLU A 115 -26.80 -43.41 -18.97
CA GLU A 115 -26.26 -44.72 -18.60
C GLU A 115 -27.02 -45.36 -17.43
N ALA A 116 -27.35 -44.58 -16.40
CA ALA A 116 -28.13 -45.06 -15.26
C ALA A 116 -29.54 -45.52 -15.69
N GLN A 117 -30.18 -44.77 -16.59
CA GLN A 117 -31.50 -45.13 -17.11
C GLN A 117 -31.47 -46.37 -18.01
N ASP A 118 -30.42 -46.53 -18.82
CA ASP A 118 -30.22 -47.72 -19.64
C ASP A 118 -29.99 -48.97 -18.77
N LEU A 119 -29.21 -48.85 -17.69
CA LEU A 119 -29.01 -49.94 -16.73
C LEU A 119 -30.30 -50.30 -15.99
N LEU A 120 -31.08 -49.30 -15.56
CA LEU A 120 -32.40 -49.53 -14.95
C LEU A 120 -33.35 -50.25 -15.92
N SER A 121 -33.34 -49.87 -17.20
CA SER A 121 -34.14 -50.50 -18.24
C SER A 121 -33.72 -51.95 -18.45
N GLN A 122 -32.41 -52.24 -18.48
CA GLN A 122 -31.88 -53.60 -18.56
C GLN A 122 -32.28 -54.45 -17.34
N ILE A 123 -32.20 -53.89 -16.12
CA ILE A 123 -32.62 -54.58 -14.90
C ILE A 123 -34.12 -54.89 -14.96
N ALA A 124 -34.97 -53.94 -15.36
CA ALA A 124 -36.39 -54.15 -15.48
C ALA A 124 -36.74 -55.24 -16.51
N GLN A 125 -36.05 -55.24 -17.66
CA GLN A 125 -36.23 -56.27 -18.68
C GLN A 125 -35.81 -57.66 -18.16
N LEU A 126 -34.65 -57.77 -17.49
CA LEU A 126 -34.19 -59.02 -16.89
C LEU A 126 -35.11 -59.51 -15.76
N GLN A 127 -35.70 -58.60 -14.98
CA GLN A 127 -36.68 -58.94 -13.95
C GLN A 127 -37.97 -59.49 -14.55
N GLU A 128 -38.45 -58.88 -15.64
CA GLU A 128 -39.63 -59.37 -16.36
C GLU A 128 -39.37 -60.72 -17.03
N GLU A 129 -38.21 -60.91 -17.68
CA GLU A 129 -37.80 -62.19 -18.25
C GLU A 129 -37.70 -63.29 -17.18
N ASN A 130 -37.09 -62.99 -16.01
CA ASN A 130 -37.05 -63.92 -14.89
C ASN A 130 -38.45 -64.28 -14.38
N LYS A 131 -39.34 -63.29 -14.25
CA LYS A 131 -40.72 -63.53 -13.83
C LYS A 131 -41.46 -64.42 -14.84
N GLN A 132 -41.30 -64.16 -16.13
CA GLN A 132 -41.88 -64.98 -17.20
C GLN A 132 -41.34 -66.41 -17.16
N LEU A 133 -40.03 -66.59 -17.00
CA LEU A 133 -39.41 -67.91 -16.86
C LEU A 133 -39.96 -68.66 -15.63
N MET A 134 -40.09 -67.99 -14.49
CA MET A 134 -40.68 -68.57 -13.28
C MET A 134 -42.15 -68.98 -13.50
N THR A 135 -42.96 -68.17 -14.17
CA THR A 135 -44.34 -68.55 -14.52
C THR A 135 -44.40 -69.72 -15.49
N ASN A 136 -43.52 -69.76 -16.49
CA ASN A 136 -43.46 -70.86 -17.45
C ASN A 136 -42.99 -72.17 -16.80
N LEU A 137 -42.02 -72.12 -15.89
CA LEU A 137 -41.60 -73.28 -15.09
C LEU A 137 -42.76 -73.78 -14.21
N SER A 138 -43.45 -72.87 -13.52
CA SER A 138 -44.64 -73.21 -12.73
C SER A 138 -45.77 -73.83 -13.56
N HIS A 139 -45.98 -73.38 -14.81
CA HIS A 139 -46.97 -73.97 -15.72
C HIS A 139 -46.51 -75.32 -16.28
N LYS A 140 -45.20 -75.53 -16.45
CA LYS A 140 -44.62 -76.83 -16.86
C LYS A 140 -44.64 -77.84 -15.71
N ASP A 141 -44.43 -77.43 -14.46
CA ASP A 141 -44.52 -78.33 -13.30
C ASP A 141 -45.94 -78.92 -13.09
N VAL A 142 -46.98 -78.34 -13.70
CA VAL A 142 -48.36 -78.85 -13.68
C VAL A 142 -48.68 -79.78 -14.88
N ASN A 143 -47.85 -79.80 -15.92
CA ASN A 143 -48.16 -80.45 -17.21
C ASN A 143 -47.14 -81.50 -17.68
N PHE A 144 -46.12 -81.84 -16.90
CA PHE A 144 -45.12 -82.83 -17.29
C PHE A 144 -45.44 -84.22 -16.74
N SER A 145 -46.07 -85.06 -17.55
CA SER A 145 -45.97 -86.51 -17.41
C SER A 145 -44.60 -86.98 -17.90
N GLU A 146 -44.12 -88.04 -17.26
CA GLU A 146 -42.80 -88.71 -17.32
C GLU A 146 -42.25 -89.04 -18.74
N GLU A 147 -42.95 -88.72 -19.83
CA GLU A 147 -42.59 -89.05 -21.21
C GLU A 147 -41.72 -88.01 -21.95
N GLU A 148 -41.63 -86.75 -21.51
CA GLU A 148 -40.83 -85.73 -22.23
C GLU A 148 -39.35 -85.68 -21.80
N PHE A 149 -39.00 -86.26 -20.65
CA PHE A 149 -37.63 -86.19 -20.10
C PHE A 149 -36.63 -87.08 -20.85
N GLN A 150 -37.11 -88.10 -21.58
CA GLN A 150 -36.25 -89.00 -22.38
C GLN A 150 -35.97 -88.53 -23.81
N LYS A 151 -36.53 -87.38 -24.24
CA LYS A 151 -36.21 -86.77 -25.54
C LYS A 151 -35.27 -85.57 -25.48
N HIS A 152 -34.97 -85.05 -24.29
CA HIS A 152 -34.21 -83.81 -24.12
C HIS A 152 -32.80 -84.01 -23.54
N GLU A 153 -32.19 -85.18 -23.79
CA GLU A 153 -30.80 -85.51 -23.40
C GLU A 153 -29.73 -84.82 -24.27
N GLY A 154 -30.12 -83.83 -25.07
CA GLY A 154 -29.23 -82.96 -25.83
C GLY A 154 -29.68 -81.53 -25.66
N MET A 155 -28.82 -80.70 -25.07
CA MET A 155 -28.95 -79.24 -25.00
C MET A 155 -29.52 -78.72 -26.33
N SER A 156 -30.72 -78.13 -26.29
CA SER A 156 -31.42 -77.72 -27.52
C SER A 156 -30.53 -76.75 -28.30
N GLU A 157 -30.56 -76.78 -29.62
CA GLU A 157 -29.71 -75.93 -30.48
C GLU A 157 -29.81 -74.44 -30.08
N ARG A 158 -30.98 -74.02 -29.59
CA ARG A 158 -31.23 -72.68 -29.05
C ARG A 158 -30.46 -72.40 -27.75
N GLU A 159 -30.42 -73.36 -26.82
CA GLU A 159 -29.66 -73.24 -25.57
C GLU A 159 -28.16 -73.15 -25.85
N ARG A 160 -27.66 -73.94 -26.80
CA ARG A 160 -26.26 -73.87 -27.24
C ARG A 160 -25.94 -72.49 -27.86
N GLN A 161 -26.88 -71.91 -28.62
CA GLN A 161 -26.69 -70.60 -29.22
C GLN A 161 -26.73 -69.45 -28.19
N VAL A 162 -27.60 -69.54 -27.18
CA VAL A 162 -27.61 -68.60 -26.05
C VAL A 162 -26.31 -68.70 -25.25
N MET A 163 -25.85 -69.90 -24.94
CA MET A 163 -24.60 -70.12 -24.19
C MET A 163 -23.38 -69.58 -24.96
N LYS A 164 -23.36 -69.71 -26.29
CA LYS A 164 -22.31 -69.11 -27.13
C LYS A 164 -22.34 -67.57 -27.06
N LYS A 165 -23.50 -66.94 -27.19
CA LYS A 165 -23.63 -65.47 -27.07
C LYS A 165 -23.24 -64.98 -25.68
N LEU A 166 -23.65 -65.70 -24.62
CA LEU A 166 -23.30 -65.36 -23.25
C LEU A 166 -21.79 -65.44 -23.04
N LYS A 167 -21.14 -66.48 -23.59
CA LYS A 167 -19.68 -66.60 -23.57
C LYS A 167 -18.99 -65.44 -24.31
N GLU A 168 -19.49 -65.07 -25.48
CA GLU A 168 -18.95 -63.92 -26.24
C GLU A 168 -19.08 -62.60 -25.47
N VAL A 169 -20.19 -62.36 -24.79
CA VAL A 169 -20.38 -61.17 -23.94
C VAL A 169 -19.46 -61.20 -22.72
N VAL A 170 -19.34 -62.35 -22.04
CA VAL A 170 -18.44 -62.50 -20.89
C VAL A 170 -16.97 -62.31 -21.29
N ASP A 171 -16.56 -62.85 -22.43
CA ASP A 171 -15.20 -62.68 -22.95
C ASP A 171 -14.93 -61.21 -23.31
N LYS A 172 -15.90 -60.50 -23.92
CA LYS A 172 -15.82 -59.06 -24.18
C LYS A 172 -15.72 -58.24 -22.89
N GLN A 173 -16.58 -58.51 -21.91
CA GLN A 173 -16.54 -57.83 -20.61
C GLN A 173 -15.21 -58.05 -19.90
N ARG A 174 -14.62 -59.25 -19.99
CA ARG A 174 -13.29 -59.54 -19.44
C ARG A 174 -12.18 -58.74 -20.14
N ASP A 175 -12.29 -58.54 -21.44
CA ASP A 175 -11.31 -57.76 -22.19
C ASP A 175 -11.47 -56.26 -21.93
N GLU A 176 -12.70 -55.77 -21.77
CA GLU A 176 -13.01 -54.41 -21.35
C GLU A 176 -12.49 -54.11 -19.94
N ILE A 177 -12.70 -55.02 -18.98
CA ILE A 177 -12.14 -54.89 -17.62
C ILE A 177 -10.62 -54.81 -17.70
N ARG A 178 -9.96 -55.69 -18.45
CA ARG A 178 -8.50 -55.65 -18.63
C ARG A 178 -8.01 -54.39 -19.35
N ALA A 179 -8.81 -53.79 -20.23
CA ALA A 179 -8.48 -52.51 -20.84
C ALA A 179 -8.62 -51.36 -19.84
N LYS A 180 -9.69 -51.35 -19.05
CA LYS A 180 -9.93 -50.34 -18.00
C LYS A 180 -8.90 -50.41 -16.88
N ASP A 181 -8.47 -51.60 -16.46
CA ASP A 181 -7.39 -51.77 -15.48
C ASP A 181 -6.07 -51.18 -15.97
N ARG A 182 -5.76 -51.33 -17.26
CA ARG A 182 -4.57 -50.69 -17.87
C ARG A 182 -4.70 -49.18 -17.95
N GLU A 183 -5.87 -48.66 -18.31
CA GLU A 183 -6.15 -47.22 -18.31
C GLU A 183 -6.01 -46.63 -16.89
N LEU A 184 -6.54 -47.31 -15.89
CA LEU A 184 -6.41 -46.93 -14.48
C LEU A 184 -4.95 -46.94 -14.02
N GLY A 185 -4.16 -47.95 -14.42
CA GLY A 185 -2.73 -48.01 -14.15
C GLY A 185 -1.98 -46.78 -14.68
N LEU A 186 -2.20 -46.42 -15.94
CA LEU A 186 -1.58 -45.23 -16.56
C LEU A 186 -2.01 -43.94 -15.85
N LYS A 187 -3.31 -43.79 -15.54
CA LYS A 187 -3.78 -42.60 -14.79
C LYS A 187 -3.17 -42.53 -13.39
N ASN A 188 -2.96 -43.67 -12.74
CA ASN A 188 -2.31 -43.70 -11.43
C ASN A 188 -0.83 -43.28 -11.52
N GLU A 189 -0.11 -43.72 -12.54
CA GLU A 189 1.26 -43.25 -12.82
C GLU A 189 1.32 -41.74 -13.05
N ASP A 190 0.37 -41.17 -13.80
CA ASP A 190 0.27 -39.72 -14.00
C ASP A 190 -0.01 -38.97 -12.69
N VAL A 191 -0.91 -39.48 -11.85
CA VAL A 191 -1.22 -38.92 -10.53
C VAL A 191 0.03 -38.95 -9.64
N GLU A 192 0.77 -40.06 -9.60
CA GLU A 192 2.02 -40.17 -8.85
C GLU A 192 3.08 -39.17 -9.35
N ALA A 193 3.22 -39.01 -10.67
CA ALA A 193 4.14 -38.05 -11.27
C ALA A 193 3.77 -36.60 -10.90
N LEU A 194 2.49 -36.25 -10.93
CA LEU A 194 1.98 -34.94 -10.50
C LEU A 194 2.20 -34.70 -9.01
N GLN A 195 1.97 -35.71 -8.15
CA GLN A 195 2.25 -35.62 -6.71
C GLN A 195 3.75 -35.38 -6.43
N GLN A 196 4.64 -36.03 -7.18
CA GLN A 196 6.08 -35.79 -7.08
C GLN A 196 6.46 -34.36 -7.53
N GLN A 197 5.83 -33.82 -8.58
CA GLN A 197 6.03 -32.43 -8.98
C GLN A 197 5.52 -31.45 -7.92
N GLN A 198 4.34 -31.69 -7.37
CA GLN A 198 3.76 -30.88 -6.30
C GLN A 198 4.67 -30.84 -5.06
N THR A 199 5.19 -32.00 -4.64
CA THR A 199 6.12 -32.11 -3.51
C THR A 199 7.41 -31.33 -3.77
N ARG A 200 7.97 -31.41 -4.99
CA ARG A 200 9.15 -30.62 -5.38
C ARG A 200 8.88 -29.13 -5.34
N LEU A 201 7.75 -28.68 -5.88
CA LEU A 201 7.35 -27.27 -5.87
C LEU A 201 7.11 -26.75 -4.45
N MET A 202 6.47 -27.55 -3.58
CA MET A 202 6.30 -27.20 -2.16
C MET A 202 7.64 -26.96 -1.48
N LYS A 203 8.64 -27.81 -1.74
CA LYS A 203 10.00 -27.64 -1.20
C LYS A 203 10.66 -26.35 -1.71
N ILE A 204 10.62 -26.10 -3.01
CA ILE A 204 11.16 -24.86 -3.61
C ILE A 204 10.46 -23.64 -3.04
N ASN A 205 9.13 -23.67 -2.89
CA ASN A 205 8.37 -22.55 -2.36
C ASN A 205 8.74 -22.27 -0.90
N HIS A 206 8.92 -23.31 -0.09
CA HIS A 206 9.41 -23.18 1.28
C HIS A 206 10.81 -22.53 1.33
N ASP A 207 11.74 -23.01 0.50
CA ASP A 207 13.10 -22.48 0.43
C ASP A 207 13.12 -21.01 -0.01
N LEU A 208 12.28 -20.63 -0.98
CA LEU A 208 12.12 -19.25 -1.44
C LEU A 208 11.55 -18.35 -0.34
N ARG A 209 10.49 -18.79 0.37
CA ARG A 209 9.94 -18.05 1.51
C ARG A 209 10.99 -17.82 2.58
N HIS A 210 11.74 -18.87 2.94
CA HIS A 210 12.82 -18.75 3.91
C HIS A 210 13.88 -17.74 3.44
N ARG A 211 14.27 -17.78 2.16
CA ARG A 211 15.22 -16.83 1.59
C ARG A 211 14.72 -15.40 1.62
N VAL A 212 13.44 -15.15 1.33
CA VAL A 212 12.82 -13.83 1.47
C VAL A 212 12.92 -13.35 2.91
N THR A 213 12.54 -14.17 3.89
CA THR A 213 12.65 -13.81 5.32
C THR A 213 14.08 -13.45 5.74
N VAL A 214 15.08 -14.19 5.26
CA VAL A 214 16.49 -13.90 5.56
C VAL A 214 16.92 -12.56 4.94
N VAL A 215 16.58 -12.31 3.67
CA VAL A 215 16.92 -11.07 2.97
C VAL A 215 16.21 -9.87 3.60
N GLU A 216 14.94 -10.01 3.99
CA GLU A 216 14.19 -8.98 4.71
C GLU A 216 14.84 -8.65 6.07
N ALA A 217 15.27 -9.67 6.82
CA ALA A 217 15.96 -9.47 8.09
C ALA A 217 17.31 -8.75 7.89
N GLN A 218 18.07 -9.11 6.84
CA GLN A 218 19.30 -8.42 6.48
C GLN A 218 19.03 -6.95 6.09
N GLY A 219 17.98 -6.69 5.32
CA GLY A 219 17.59 -5.32 4.96
C GLY A 219 17.24 -4.47 6.18
N LYS A 220 16.49 -5.03 7.14
CA LYS A 220 16.16 -4.35 8.40
C LYS A 220 17.41 -4.04 9.22
N ALA A 221 18.32 -5.00 9.37
CA ALA A 221 19.58 -4.79 10.09
C ALA A 221 20.45 -3.69 9.45
N LEU A 222 20.49 -3.62 8.12
CA LEU A 222 21.21 -2.56 7.41
C LEU A 222 20.57 -1.18 7.61
N ILE A 223 19.23 -1.11 7.64
CA ILE A 223 18.52 0.14 7.96
C ILE A 223 18.82 0.59 9.38
N GLU A 224 18.81 -0.33 10.35
CA GLU A 224 19.16 -0.03 11.75
C GLU A 224 20.59 0.50 11.87
N GLN A 225 21.56 -0.15 11.23
CA GLN A 225 22.95 0.31 11.18
C GLN A 225 23.10 1.69 10.53
N LYS A 226 22.37 1.94 9.44
CA LYS A 226 22.37 3.26 8.78
C LYS A 226 21.87 4.35 9.73
N VAL A 227 20.76 4.09 10.43
CA VAL A 227 20.17 5.04 11.38
C VAL A 227 21.12 5.30 12.56
N GLU A 228 21.80 4.27 13.08
CA GLU A 228 22.79 4.41 14.15
C GLU A 228 23.97 5.29 13.71
N LEU A 229 24.53 5.02 12.53
CA LEU A 229 25.63 5.83 11.97
C LEU A 229 25.20 7.29 11.69
N GLU A 230 23.97 7.51 11.21
CA GLU A 230 23.43 8.85 11.00
C GLU A 230 23.26 9.61 12.33
N ALA A 231 22.83 8.94 13.40
CA ALA A 231 22.73 9.53 14.73
C ALA A 231 24.11 9.87 15.33
N ASP A 232 25.11 8.99 15.15
CA ASP A 232 26.48 9.24 15.56
C ASP A 232 27.09 10.43 14.82
N LEU A 233 26.89 10.50 13.50
CA LEU A 233 27.33 11.63 12.68
C LEU A 233 26.72 12.94 13.19
N GLN A 234 25.42 12.97 13.42
CA GLN A 234 24.72 14.15 13.91
C GLN A 234 25.24 14.58 15.29
N THR A 235 25.54 13.63 16.16
CA THR A 235 26.13 13.89 17.49
C THR A 235 27.52 14.53 17.34
N LYS A 236 28.37 14.00 16.44
CA LYS A 236 29.70 14.56 16.16
C LYS A 236 29.63 15.96 15.54
N GLU A 237 28.66 16.22 14.68
CA GLU A 237 28.42 17.55 14.11
C GLU A 237 28.04 18.57 15.19
N GLN A 238 27.18 18.19 16.15
CA GLN A 238 26.81 19.03 17.29
C GLN A 238 27.99 19.32 18.23
N GLU A 239 28.83 18.31 18.50
CA GLU A 239 30.07 18.48 19.27
C GLU A 239 31.03 19.43 18.55
N MET A 240 31.25 19.26 17.23
CA MET A 240 32.09 20.17 16.44
C MET A 240 31.52 21.59 16.41
N GLY A 241 30.20 21.74 16.29
CA GLY A 241 29.53 23.03 16.37
C GLY A 241 29.76 23.74 17.72
N SER A 242 29.64 22.99 18.82
CA SER A 242 29.94 23.48 20.18
C SER A 242 31.39 23.93 20.31
N LEU A 243 32.36 23.10 19.89
CA LEU A 243 33.77 23.44 19.94
C LEU A 243 34.12 24.66 19.07
N ARG A 244 33.53 24.79 17.88
CA ARG A 244 33.70 25.99 17.03
C ARG A 244 33.17 27.25 17.71
N ALA A 245 32.02 27.16 18.39
CA ALA A 245 31.47 28.27 19.15
C ALA A 245 32.37 28.67 20.32
N GLU A 246 32.94 27.70 21.05
CA GLU A 246 33.92 27.97 22.12
C GLU A 246 35.20 28.62 21.59
N LEU A 247 35.75 28.12 20.47
CA LEU A 247 36.90 28.73 19.80
C LEU A 247 36.60 30.16 19.34
N GLY A 248 35.38 30.43 18.86
CA GLY A 248 34.91 31.77 18.52
C GLY A 248 34.93 32.71 19.73
N LYS A 249 34.37 32.27 20.86
CA LYS A 249 34.37 33.03 22.12
C LYS A 249 35.79 33.29 22.65
N LEU A 250 36.67 32.29 22.60
CA LEU A 250 38.07 32.46 23.01
C LEU A 250 38.81 33.45 22.11
N ARG A 251 38.59 33.41 20.79
CA ARG A 251 39.16 34.37 19.84
C ARG A 251 38.67 35.79 20.09
N GLU A 252 37.38 35.96 20.37
CA GLU A 252 36.78 37.26 20.67
C GLU A 252 37.36 37.86 21.95
N ARG A 253 37.56 37.05 23.00
CA ARG A 253 38.27 37.47 24.23
C ARG A 253 39.71 37.92 23.94
N LEU A 254 40.45 37.16 23.13
CA LEU A 254 41.83 37.48 22.78
C LEU A 254 41.97 38.76 21.92
N GLN A 255 40.97 39.04 21.06
CA GLN A 255 40.90 40.28 20.27
C GLN A 255 40.43 41.48 21.10
N GLY A 256 39.56 41.26 22.09
CA GLY A 256 39.20 42.26 23.09
C GLY A 256 40.42 42.72 23.91
N GLU A 257 41.30 41.78 24.29
CA GLU A 257 42.56 42.08 25.00
C GLU A 257 43.58 42.83 24.12
N HIS A 258 43.60 42.61 22.80
CA HIS A 258 44.48 43.35 21.87
C HIS A 258 43.99 44.76 21.51
N SER A 259 42.71 45.08 21.77
CA SER A 259 42.16 46.43 21.54
C SER A 259 42.31 47.35 22.75
N GLN A 260 42.84 46.85 23.86
CA GLN A 260 43.20 47.62 25.05
C GLN A 260 44.72 47.74 25.18
N ASN A 261 45.36 48.40 24.22
CA ASN A 261 46.71 48.94 24.41
C ASN A 261 46.79 50.31 23.73
N GLY A 262 46.42 51.33 24.50
CA GLY A 262 46.48 52.74 24.13
C GLY A 262 45.70 53.59 25.13
N GLU A 263 46.34 53.91 26.26
CA GLU A 263 46.25 55.13 27.10
C GLU A 263 44.83 55.73 27.34
N GLU A 264 44.26 55.88 28.54
CA GLU A 264 44.76 56.27 29.88
C GLU A 264 43.78 55.78 30.99
N GLU A 265 44.30 55.52 32.19
CA GLU A 265 43.60 55.33 33.49
C GLU A 265 43.36 56.70 34.20
N PRO A 266 42.73 56.83 35.40
CA PRO A 266 42.11 55.85 36.33
C PRO A 266 40.66 56.31 36.76
N GLU A 267 39.79 55.66 37.53
CA GLU A 267 39.80 55.08 38.90
C GLU A 267 38.43 54.37 39.04
N THR A 268 38.27 53.14 39.54
CA THR A 268 38.02 52.79 40.95
C THR A 268 37.62 51.30 41.03
N GLU A 269 38.22 50.56 41.96
CA GLU A 269 37.86 49.20 42.43
C GLU A 269 37.49 49.28 43.93
N PRO A 270 37.07 48.21 44.66
CA PRO A 270 36.52 46.87 44.30
C PRO A 270 35.24 46.52 45.12
N VAL A 271 34.78 45.25 45.07
CA VAL A 271 34.01 44.44 46.07
C VAL A 271 32.94 43.61 45.32
N GLY A 272 32.84 42.28 45.38
CA GLY A 272 33.56 41.23 46.11
C GLY A 272 33.07 39.86 45.61
N GLU A 273 33.94 38.87 45.67
CA GLU A 273 33.70 37.46 45.30
C GLU A 273 32.98 36.66 46.39
N GLU A 274 32.28 35.61 45.94
CA GLU A 274 31.89 34.37 46.62
C GLU A 274 30.82 34.38 47.75
N SER A 275 29.67 33.78 47.44
CA SER A 275 29.03 32.81 48.33
C SER A 275 28.17 31.82 47.53
N ILE A 276 28.77 30.66 47.28
CA ILE A 276 28.09 29.41 46.94
C ILE A 276 27.39 28.92 48.21
N SER A 277 26.07 29.05 48.31
CA SER A 277 25.19 28.14 49.06
C SER A 277 23.76 28.71 49.13
N ASP A 278 22.97 28.56 48.06
CA ASP A 278 21.50 28.59 48.11
C ASP A 278 20.92 27.55 47.13
N ALA A 279 21.57 26.38 47.10
CA ALA A 279 21.21 25.26 46.22
C ALA A 279 20.05 24.40 46.76
N GLU A 280 19.35 24.79 47.82
CA GLU A 280 18.29 23.95 48.37
C GLU A 280 17.18 24.76 49.07
N LYS A 281 16.05 24.91 48.35
CA LYS A 281 14.73 25.46 48.73
C LYS A 281 14.45 26.88 48.23
N VAL A 282 13.30 26.98 47.56
CA VAL A 282 12.65 28.18 47.02
C VAL A 282 13.25 28.59 45.66
N ALA A 283 12.68 28.28 44.49
CA ALA A 283 11.29 28.06 44.14
C ALA A 283 11.22 27.10 42.94
N MET A 284 10.59 25.94 43.13
CA MET A 284 10.05 25.21 41.98
C MET A 284 8.88 26.04 41.45
N ASP A 285 9.09 26.68 40.31
CA ASP A 285 8.02 27.35 39.58
C ASP A 285 6.99 26.28 39.15
N LEU A 286 5.91 26.16 39.93
CA LEU A 286 4.81 25.24 39.68
C LEU A 286 4.01 25.60 38.42
N LYS A 287 4.37 26.69 37.71
CA LYS A 287 3.70 27.19 36.50
C LYS A 287 4.55 27.17 35.23
N ASP A 288 5.75 26.58 35.23
CA ASP A 288 6.55 26.43 34.01
C ASP A 288 5.84 25.49 32.99
N PRO A 289 5.42 26.00 31.81
CA PRO A 289 4.78 25.18 30.77
C PRO A 289 5.66 24.06 30.22
N ASN A 290 6.99 24.20 30.33
CA ASN A 290 7.97 23.24 29.80
C ASN A 290 8.50 22.28 30.86
N ARG A 291 8.02 22.36 32.10
CA ARG A 291 8.38 21.40 33.16
C ARG A 291 7.89 20.00 32.76
N PRO A 292 8.76 18.97 32.79
CA PRO A 292 8.32 17.59 32.58
C PRO A 292 7.24 17.24 33.61
N ARG A 293 6.02 17.03 33.12
CA ARG A 293 4.84 16.75 33.96
C ARG A 293 4.84 15.34 34.52
N PHE A 294 5.67 14.48 33.95
CA PHE A 294 5.82 13.07 34.28
C PHE A 294 7.27 12.80 34.66
N THR A 295 7.45 11.91 35.63
CA THR A 295 8.76 11.32 35.94
C THR A 295 9.21 10.42 34.78
N LEU A 296 10.52 10.20 34.64
CA LEU A 296 11.06 9.26 33.64
C LEU A 296 10.49 7.84 33.79
N GLN A 297 10.14 7.46 35.03
CA GLN A 297 9.50 6.18 35.32
C GLN A 297 8.07 6.14 34.79
N GLU A 298 7.26 7.18 35.04
CA GLU A 298 5.90 7.29 34.48
C GLU A 298 5.92 7.33 32.95
N LEU A 299 6.89 8.00 32.33
CA LEU A 299 7.04 7.99 30.88
C LEU A 299 7.38 6.59 30.35
N ARG A 300 8.25 5.85 31.05
CA ARG A 300 8.58 4.47 30.70
C ARG A 300 7.34 3.56 30.81
N ASP A 301 6.57 3.70 31.88
CA ASP A 301 5.37 2.90 32.13
C ASP A 301 4.29 3.20 31.07
N VAL A 302 4.06 4.48 30.73
CA VAL A 302 3.15 4.88 29.66
C VAL A 302 3.62 4.38 28.29
N LEU A 303 4.92 4.41 28.00
CA LEU A 303 5.47 3.86 26.77
C LEU A 303 5.29 2.35 26.70
N HIS A 304 5.44 1.66 27.82
CA HIS A 304 5.27 0.21 27.89
C HIS A 304 3.80 -0.17 27.70
N GLU A 305 2.88 0.49 28.41
CA GLU A 305 1.43 0.33 28.28
C GLU A 305 0.97 0.67 26.85
N ARG A 306 1.49 1.75 26.25
CA ARG A 306 1.22 2.11 24.86
C ARG A 306 1.67 1.03 23.89
N ASN A 307 2.82 0.40 24.11
CA ASN A 307 3.31 -0.67 23.25
C ASN A 307 2.49 -1.97 23.43
N GLU A 308 2.04 -2.28 24.65
CA GLU A 308 1.13 -3.40 24.90
C GLU A 308 -0.24 -3.17 24.25
N LEU A 309 -0.82 -1.98 24.41
CA LEU A 309 -2.08 -1.60 23.79
C LEU A 309 -1.97 -1.61 22.26
N LYS A 310 -0.83 -1.16 21.70
CA LYS A 310 -0.57 -1.23 20.26
C LYS A 310 -0.55 -2.68 19.76
N SER A 311 0.03 -3.59 20.55
CA SER A 311 0.04 -5.03 20.22
C SER A 311 -1.36 -5.64 20.29
N LYS A 312 -2.16 -5.30 21.31
CA LYS A 312 -3.56 -5.72 21.42
C LYS A 312 -4.43 -5.18 20.29
N VAL A 313 -4.25 -3.90 19.93
CA VAL A 313 -4.97 -3.28 18.80
C VAL A 313 -4.59 -3.96 17.49
N PHE A 314 -3.32 -4.31 17.29
CA PHE A 314 -2.90 -5.04 16.10
C PHE A 314 -3.57 -6.42 16.02
N LEU A 315 -3.58 -7.19 17.11
CA LEU A 315 -4.25 -8.50 17.16
C LEU A 315 -5.77 -8.38 16.93
N LEU A 316 -6.42 -7.40 17.56
CA LEU A 316 -7.85 -7.16 17.35
C LEU A 316 -8.16 -6.68 15.93
N GLN A 317 -7.25 -5.92 15.30
CA GLN A 317 -7.38 -5.54 13.89
C GLN A 317 -7.24 -6.75 12.96
N GLU A 318 -6.36 -7.69 13.28
CA GLU A 318 -6.21 -8.95 12.55
C GLU A 318 -7.44 -9.84 12.72
N GLU A 319 -7.97 -9.97 13.94
CA GLU A 319 -9.20 -10.71 14.23
C GLU A 319 -10.42 -10.08 13.54
N LEU A 320 -10.55 -8.75 13.56
CA LEU A 320 -11.58 -8.03 12.81
C LEU A 320 -11.40 -8.17 11.30
N ALA A 321 -10.16 -8.22 10.80
CA ALA A 321 -9.90 -8.45 9.39
C ALA A 321 -10.27 -9.89 8.99
N TYR A 322 -10.01 -10.87 9.86
CA TYR A 322 -10.41 -12.25 9.68
C TYR A 322 -11.93 -12.38 9.60
N TYR A 323 -12.67 -11.84 10.58
CA TYR A 323 -14.14 -11.90 10.57
C TYR A 323 -14.77 -11.09 9.45
N LYS A 324 -14.21 -9.94 9.07
CA LYS A 324 -14.66 -9.22 7.87
C LYS A 324 -14.42 -10.03 6.60
N SER A 325 -13.31 -10.76 6.52
CA SER A 325 -13.02 -11.62 5.37
C SER A 325 -13.98 -12.81 5.32
N GLU A 326 -14.31 -13.40 6.46
CA GLU A 326 -15.30 -14.46 6.60
C GLU A 326 -16.73 -13.96 6.26
N GLU A 327 -17.11 -12.77 6.72
CA GLU A 327 -18.39 -12.12 6.42
C GLU A 327 -18.48 -11.71 4.92
N MET A 328 -17.38 -11.22 4.32
CA MET A 328 -17.28 -10.97 2.88
C MET A 328 -17.29 -12.27 2.05
N GLU A 329 -16.76 -13.38 2.58
CA GLU A 329 -16.85 -14.70 1.95
C GLU A 329 -18.28 -15.27 2.01
N GLU A 330 -19.03 -15.01 3.08
CA GLU A 330 -20.46 -15.34 3.21
C GLU A 330 -21.34 -14.42 2.34
N GLU A 331 -21.05 -13.12 2.27
CA GLU A 331 -21.80 -12.13 1.48
C GLU A 331 -21.55 -12.28 -0.04
N ASN A 332 -20.32 -12.63 -0.44
CA ASN A 332 -20.00 -12.98 -1.85
C ASN A 332 -20.70 -14.25 -2.34
N ARG A 333 -21.30 -15.05 -1.45
CA ARG A 333 -22.19 -16.16 -1.87
C ARG A 333 -23.60 -15.69 -2.21
N ILE A 334 -24.01 -14.46 -1.89
CA ILE A 334 -25.43 -14.07 -1.97
C ILE A 334 -25.74 -12.89 -2.92
N SER A 335 -24.90 -11.88 -3.20
CA SER A 335 -25.31 -10.80 -4.15
C SER A 335 -24.18 -9.93 -4.75
N GLN A 336 -24.34 -9.55 -6.03
CA GLN A 336 -23.63 -8.46 -6.79
C GLN A 336 -23.83 -7.06 -6.15
N PRO A 337 -23.34 -5.90 -6.71
CA PRO A 337 -22.17 -5.50 -7.53
C PRO A 337 -21.33 -4.38 -6.80
N PRO A 338 -20.23 -3.79 -7.35
CA PRO A 338 -19.34 -2.92 -6.56
C PRO A 338 -19.80 -1.44 -6.47
N PRO A 339 -19.58 -0.76 -5.32
CA PRO A 339 -19.84 0.67 -5.18
C PRO A 339 -18.70 1.53 -5.73
N ILE A 340 -19.07 2.65 -6.36
CA ILE A 340 -18.18 3.69 -6.88
C ILE A 340 -17.73 4.57 -5.72
N ALA A 341 -16.43 4.65 -5.45
CA ALA A 341 -15.84 5.57 -4.47
C ALA A 341 -15.32 6.84 -5.16
N HIS A 342 -15.87 8.00 -4.78
CA HIS A 342 -15.36 9.31 -5.17
C HIS A 342 -14.10 9.67 -4.36
N PRO A 343 -13.02 10.17 -4.97
CA PRO A 343 -11.85 10.64 -4.24
C PRO A 343 -12.14 12.00 -3.59
N ARG A 344 -12.07 12.06 -2.26
CA ARG A 344 -12.05 13.30 -1.48
C ARG A 344 -10.75 14.05 -1.75
N THR A 345 -10.85 15.29 -2.20
CA THR A 345 -9.74 16.23 -2.31
C THR A 345 -9.34 16.72 -0.91
N SER A 346 -8.08 16.49 -0.53
CA SER A 346 -7.47 17.11 0.65
C SER A 346 -7.09 18.57 0.35
N PRO A 347 -7.06 19.46 1.35
CA PRO A 347 -6.65 20.84 1.16
C PRO A 347 -5.15 20.89 0.81
N GLN A 348 -4.81 21.58 -0.27
CA GLN A 348 -3.43 21.77 -0.71
C GLN A 348 -2.57 22.43 0.38
N PRO A 349 -1.39 21.87 0.72
CA PRO A 349 -0.43 22.57 1.55
C PRO A 349 0.14 23.77 0.78
N GLU A 350 0.38 24.89 1.47
CA GLU A 350 0.99 26.08 0.87
C GLU A 350 2.36 25.72 0.26
N SER A 351 2.61 26.13 -1.00
CA SER A 351 3.87 25.87 -1.72
C SER A 351 5.08 26.37 -0.93
N GLY A 352 6.11 25.51 -0.83
CA GLY A 352 7.37 25.82 -0.13
C GLY A 352 8.11 27.02 -0.72
N ILE A 353 7.82 27.37 -1.98
CA ILE A 353 8.44 28.48 -2.71
C ILE A 353 8.08 29.82 -2.06
N LYS A 354 6.85 30.00 -1.58
CA LYS A 354 6.47 31.21 -0.82
C LYS A 354 7.30 31.40 0.44
N ARG A 355 7.71 30.30 1.09
CA ARG A 355 8.53 30.34 2.30
C ARG A 355 9.94 30.84 2.01
N LEU A 356 10.52 30.39 0.89
CA LEU A 356 11.85 30.82 0.44
C LEU A 356 11.93 32.34 0.19
N PHE A 357 10.91 32.93 -0.45
CA PHE A 357 10.90 34.37 -0.73
C PHE A 357 10.30 35.25 0.37
N SER A 358 9.80 34.65 1.46
CA SER A 358 9.19 35.39 2.58
C SER A 358 10.19 36.28 3.34
N PHE A 359 11.49 35.95 3.29
CA PHE A 359 12.57 36.70 3.92
C PHE A 359 12.70 38.11 3.35
N PHE A 360 12.61 38.28 2.02
CA PHE A 360 12.69 39.60 1.35
C PHE A 360 11.52 40.54 1.69
N SER A 361 10.38 39.99 2.10
CA SER A 361 9.21 40.78 2.49
C SER A 361 9.31 41.34 3.91
N ARG A 362 10.19 40.80 4.76
CA ARG A 362 10.40 41.32 6.13
C ARG A 362 11.18 42.64 6.14
N ASP A 363 12.08 42.87 5.20
CA ASP A 363 12.86 44.12 5.14
C ASP A 363 12.03 45.34 4.74
N LYS A 364 10.94 45.13 4.00
CA LYS A 364 9.95 46.18 3.71
C LYS A 364 9.30 46.76 4.98
N LYS A 365 9.23 45.99 6.08
CA LYS A 365 8.67 46.45 7.36
C LYS A 365 9.67 47.27 8.19
N ARG A 366 10.99 47.12 7.98
CA ARG A 366 12.02 47.88 8.71
C ARG A 366 12.19 49.31 8.17
N LEU A 367 12.04 49.54 6.87
CA LEU A 367 12.13 50.89 6.28
C LEU A 367 10.85 51.73 6.42
N ALA A 368 9.67 51.11 6.47
CA ALA A 368 8.39 51.83 6.58
C ALA A 368 8.20 52.56 7.93
N ASN A 369 9.02 52.29 8.95
CA ASN A 369 8.90 52.94 10.27
C ASN A 369 9.74 54.23 10.41
N THR A 370 10.59 54.54 9.42
CA THR A 370 11.49 55.72 9.46
C THR A 370 11.01 56.88 8.56
N GLN A 371 10.00 56.66 7.71
CA GLN A 371 9.34 57.70 6.92
C GLN A 371 7.86 57.81 7.30
N ARG A 372 7.56 58.35 8.48
CA ARG A 372 6.18 58.66 8.89
C ARG A 372 5.83 60.14 8.90
N ASN A 373 6.59 60.97 8.18
CA ASN A 373 6.33 62.40 8.19
C ASN A 373 6.54 63.06 6.83
N VAL A 374 5.77 62.66 5.80
CA VAL A 374 5.26 63.58 4.77
C VAL A 374 3.89 63.07 4.28
N HIS A 375 3.00 64.03 4.13
CA HIS A 375 1.58 63.99 3.77
C HIS A 375 1.15 62.98 2.70
N ILE A 376 0.02 62.32 2.97
CA ILE A 376 -0.72 61.39 2.11
C ILE A 376 -1.80 62.18 1.36
N GLN A 377 -1.79 62.12 0.03
CA GLN A 377 -3.02 62.19 -0.76
C GLN A 377 -2.88 61.36 -2.05
N GLU A 378 -3.95 60.62 -2.32
CA GLU A 378 -4.36 59.99 -3.58
C GLU A 378 -3.99 58.53 -3.90
N SER A 379 -5.00 57.70 -3.62
CA SER A 379 -5.70 56.84 -4.59
C SER A 379 -5.08 55.47 -4.86
N PHE A 380 -5.67 54.44 -4.27
CA PHE A 380 -6.41 53.40 -5.00
C PHE A 380 -6.98 52.40 -3.97
N GLY A 381 -8.15 52.73 -3.44
CA GLY A 381 -9.03 51.79 -2.75
C GLY A 381 -10.27 51.59 -3.61
N GLN A 382 -10.45 50.38 -4.12
CA GLN A 382 -11.71 49.75 -4.55
C GLN A 382 -11.36 48.39 -5.18
N TRP A 383 -12.26 47.41 -5.08
CA TRP A 383 -12.13 45.97 -5.44
C TRP A 383 -11.97 44.95 -4.30
N ALA A 384 -12.49 45.24 -3.11
CA ALA A 384 -12.81 44.17 -2.17
C ALA A 384 -14.06 44.48 -1.33
N ASN A 385 -15.23 44.56 -1.97
CA ASN A 385 -16.52 44.20 -1.36
C ASN A 385 -17.67 44.46 -2.34
N THR A 386 -18.19 43.41 -2.97
CA THR A 386 -19.60 43.28 -3.38
C THR A 386 -19.80 41.93 -4.05
N HIS A 387 -20.18 40.91 -3.26
CA HIS A 387 -21.37 40.09 -3.49
C HIS A 387 -21.48 38.99 -2.42
N ARG A 388 -22.07 39.39 -1.28
CA ARG A 388 -23.01 38.53 -0.54
C ARG A 388 -24.36 38.68 -1.24
N ASP A 389 -24.94 37.60 -1.73
CA ASP A 389 -26.13 36.96 -1.13
C ASP A 389 -26.69 35.91 -2.11
N ASP A 390 -26.87 34.68 -1.63
CA ASP A 390 -28.13 33.95 -1.88
C ASP A 390 -28.28 32.76 -0.91
N GLY A 391 -29.27 32.91 -0.01
CA GLY A 391 -30.16 31.88 0.53
C GLY A 391 -29.60 30.61 1.18
N TYR A 392 -29.33 30.65 2.49
CA TYR A 392 -29.39 29.46 3.35
C TYR A 392 -30.77 29.39 4.02
N THR A 393 -31.57 28.39 3.66
CA THR A 393 -32.78 28.01 4.39
C THR A 393 -32.40 27.21 5.64
N GLU A 394 -32.74 27.81 6.77
CA GLU A 394 -32.62 27.30 8.13
C GLU A 394 -33.69 26.21 8.35
N GLN A 395 -33.48 24.98 7.84
CA GLN A 395 -34.38 23.85 8.14
C GLN A 395 -33.78 22.44 7.97
N GLY A 396 -32.46 22.27 8.08
CA GLY A 396 -31.79 20.99 7.79
C GLY A 396 -30.78 20.49 8.82
N GLN A 397 -30.74 21.03 10.04
CA GLN A 397 -29.70 20.71 11.04
C GLN A 397 -30.19 20.01 12.33
N GLU A 398 -31.36 19.38 12.33
CA GLU A 398 -31.87 18.66 13.52
C GLU A 398 -31.98 17.13 13.37
N ALA A 399 -31.29 16.49 12.42
CA ALA A 399 -31.47 15.05 12.19
C ALA A 399 -30.20 14.18 12.17
N LEU A 400 -29.13 14.56 12.87
CA LEU A 400 -27.94 13.69 13.03
C LEU A 400 -27.31 13.77 14.43
N GLN A 401 -28.14 13.69 15.47
CA GLN A 401 -27.66 13.45 16.84
C GLN A 401 -28.17 12.13 17.47
N HIS A 402 -28.85 11.29 16.69
CA HIS A 402 -29.13 9.91 17.06
C HIS A 402 -29.07 9.02 15.83
N LEU A 403 -27.87 8.50 15.54
CA LEU A 403 -27.62 7.16 15.01
C LEU A 403 -26.12 6.85 15.13
#